data_AF-A0A1U6GSF1-F1
#
_entry.id   AF-A0A1U6GSF1-F1
#
_cell.length_a   1.000
_cell.length_b   1.000
_cell.length_c   1.000
_cell.angle_alpha   90.00
_cell.angle_beta   90.00
_cell.angle_gamma   90.00
#
_symmetry.space_group_name_H-M   'P 1'
#
loop_
_entity.id
_entity.type
_entity.pdbx_description
1 polymer ?
#
loop_
_entity_poly.entity_id
_entity_poly.type
_entity_poly.pdbx_seq_one_letter_code
_entity_poly.pdbx_strand_id
1 'polypeptide(L)'
;MQAGPAQAVQGQRIGTPNKDRVVTLGVLNKRNNLTQDLEMKPGETRRIGNLVVKVATCEKTLPWERPQEEGAFVQVFVEDRSSSKEKLAWHKVFSGWLFKNSPGLNVVEHPVYDVWVKSCAMSFPGQDASPASAASASSAAKPSGSESTPAPSPAPSPAPVPAPSPSASASDSSAN
;
A
#
# COMPACT_ATOMS: atom_id res chain seq x y z
N MET A 1 -22.35 36.13 43.52
CA MET A 1 -21.61 36.24 42.26
C MET A 1 -21.10 34.85 41.92
N GLN A 2 -21.73 34.19 40.94
CA GLN A 2 -21.43 32.81 40.59
C GLN A 2 -20.19 32.78 39.69
N ALA A 3 -19.09 32.18 40.17
CA ALA A 3 -17.94 31.88 39.33
C ALA A 3 -18.31 30.74 38.38
N GLY A 4 -18.34 31.01 37.08
CA GLY A 4 -18.50 29.99 36.06
C GLY A 4 -17.28 29.06 35.99
N PRO A 5 -17.44 27.78 35.65
CA PRO A 5 -16.33 26.85 35.61
C PRO A 5 -15.36 27.25 34.49
N ALA A 6 -14.09 27.40 34.87
CA ALA A 6 -12.96 27.51 33.96
C ALA A 6 -12.97 26.30 33.01
N GLN A 7 -13.22 26.57 31.72
CA GLN A 7 -13.14 25.56 30.68
C GLN A 7 -11.69 25.07 30.61
N ALA A 8 -11.50 23.78 30.87
CA ALA A 8 -10.23 23.11 30.68
C ALA A 8 -9.73 23.35 29.24
N VAL A 9 -8.50 23.84 29.11
CA VAL A 9 -7.78 23.92 27.84
C VAL A 9 -7.62 22.48 27.33
N GLN A 10 -8.56 22.07 26.46
CA GLN A 10 -8.44 20.87 25.66
C GLN A 10 -7.13 21.01 24.88
N GLY A 11 -6.12 20.19 25.21
CA GLY A 11 -4.83 20.20 24.53
C GLY A 11 -5.06 20.23 23.03
N GLN A 12 -4.63 21.31 22.37
CA GLN A 12 -4.90 21.56 20.97
C GLN A 12 -4.44 20.36 20.15
N ARG A 13 -5.40 19.58 19.63
CA ARG A 13 -5.16 18.64 18.54
C ARG A 13 -4.85 19.49 17.31
N ILE A 14 -3.61 19.96 17.19
CA ILE A 14 -3.17 20.73 16.04
C ILE A 14 -3.09 19.72 14.88
N GLY A 15 -4.04 19.80 13.96
CA GLY A 15 -4.08 19.01 12.73
C GLY A 15 -5.31 18.12 12.53
N THR A 16 -5.30 17.36 11.43
CA THR A 16 -6.41 16.47 11.03
C THR A 16 -6.76 15.51 12.18
N PRO A 17 -8.04 15.41 12.58
CA PRO A 17 -8.48 14.45 13.59
C PRO A 17 -8.13 13.02 13.20
N ASN A 18 -7.77 12.15 14.17
CA ASN A 18 -7.32 10.78 13.88
C ASN A 18 -8.26 10.00 12.93
N LYS A 19 -9.59 10.15 13.10
CA LYS A 19 -10.60 9.50 12.25
C LYS A 19 -10.56 9.91 10.77
N ASP A 20 -10.03 11.09 10.46
CA ASP A 20 -10.01 11.66 9.11
C ASP A 20 -8.62 11.52 8.46
N ARG A 21 -7.66 10.93 9.16
CA ARG A 21 -6.33 10.65 8.63
C ARG A 21 -6.37 9.41 7.75
N VAL A 22 -5.39 9.31 6.86
CA VAL A 22 -5.21 8.15 6.00
C VAL A 22 -3.76 7.70 6.10
N VAL A 23 -3.56 6.41 6.39
CA VAL A 23 -2.24 5.80 6.34
C VAL A 23 -2.10 4.98 5.07
N THR A 24 -0.94 5.06 4.44
CA THR A 24 -0.53 4.12 3.39
C THR A 24 0.51 3.21 3.99
N LEU A 25 0.18 1.93 4.13
CA LEU A 25 1.11 0.88 4.56
C LEU A 25 1.62 0.10 3.35
N GLY A 26 2.90 -0.25 3.35
CA GLY A 26 3.46 -1.22 2.43
C GLY A 26 3.44 -2.61 3.07
N VAL A 27 3.06 -3.61 2.28
CA VAL A 27 3.10 -5.02 2.68
C VAL A 27 3.89 -5.80 1.64
N LEU A 28 4.91 -6.53 2.08
CA LEU A 28 5.67 -7.47 1.25
C LEU A 28 5.37 -8.90 1.66
N ASN A 29 5.07 -9.75 0.70
CA ASN A 29 5.15 -11.19 0.86
C ASN A 29 6.50 -11.69 0.37
N LYS A 30 7.38 -12.04 1.32
CA LYS A 30 8.75 -12.50 1.09
C LYS A 30 8.83 -13.82 0.31
N ARG A 31 7.76 -14.63 0.29
CA ARG A 31 7.74 -15.93 -0.42
C ARG A 31 7.56 -15.80 -1.92
N ASN A 32 6.80 -14.82 -2.38
CA ASN A 32 6.49 -14.62 -3.81
C ASN A 32 6.91 -13.24 -4.33
N ASN A 33 7.60 -12.45 -3.49
CA ASN A 33 8.10 -11.11 -3.80
C ASN A 33 7.01 -10.13 -4.28
N LEU A 34 5.77 -10.32 -3.83
CA LEU A 34 4.68 -9.39 -4.14
C LEU A 34 4.57 -8.31 -3.07
N THR A 35 4.60 -7.05 -3.51
CA THR A 35 4.37 -5.87 -2.67
C THR A 35 3.00 -5.27 -2.96
N GLN A 36 2.28 -4.90 -1.92
CA GLN A 36 0.96 -4.26 -2.00
C GLN A 36 0.91 -3.05 -1.08
N ASP A 37 0.24 -2.00 -1.55
CA ASP A 37 -0.03 -0.82 -0.75
C ASP A 37 -1.44 -0.88 -0.17
N LEU A 38 -1.56 -0.58 1.12
CA LEU A 38 -2.83 -0.51 1.83
C LEU A 38 -3.08 0.91 2.27
N GLU A 39 -4.04 1.55 1.61
CA GLU A 39 -4.62 2.79 2.08
C GLU A 39 -5.74 2.47 3.07
N MET A 40 -5.60 2.94 4.30
CA MET A 40 -6.50 2.62 5.41
C MET A 40 -6.70 3.83 6.31
N LYS A 41 -7.87 3.91 6.94
CA LYS A 41 -8.12 4.88 8.01
C LYS A 41 -7.80 4.29 9.39
N PRO A 42 -7.44 5.13 10.36
CA PRO A 42 -7.35 4.71 11.76
C PRO A 42 -8.65 4.07 12.26
N GLY A 43 -8.52 2.90 12.89
CA GLY A 43 -9.61 2.03 13.30
C GLY A 43 -9.94 0.91 12.30
N GLU A 44 -9.44 0.98 11.06
CA GLU A 44 -9.71 -0.03 10.06
C GLU A 44 -8.87 -1.30 10.23
N THR A 45 -9.45 -2.41 9.78
CA THR A 45 -8.81 -3.72 9.70
C THR A 45 -8.88 -4.22 8.26
N ARG A 46 -7.75 -4.63 7.70
CA ARG A 46 -7.67 -5.18 6.33
C ARG A 46 -7.05 -6.56 6.35
N ARG A 47 -7.66 -7.50 5.61
CA ARG A 47 -7.15 -8.87 5.43
C ARG A 47 -6.62 -9.06 4.01
N ILE A 48 -5.46 -9.71 3.91
CA ILE A 48 -4.79 -10.07 2.66
C ILE A 48 -4.31 -11.51 2.78
N GLY A 49 -5.10 -12.46 2.25
CA GLY A 49 -4.81 -13.89 2.40
C GLY A 49 -4.73 -14.28 3.89
N ASN A 50 -3.53 -14.63 4.33
CA ASN A 50 -3.22 -15.07 5.69
C ASN A 50 -2.70 -13.94 6.58
N LEU A 51 -2.70 -12.69 6.11
CA LEU A 51 -2.27 -11.52 6.86
C LEU A 51 -3.49 -10.66 7.21
N VAL A 52 -3.59 -10.20 8.46
CA VAL A 52 -4.55 -9.19 8.91
C VAL A 52 -3.77 -8.04 9.53
N VAL A 53 -4.02 -6.85 9.02
CA VAL A 53 -3.39 -5.61 9.50
C VAL A 53 -4.48 -4.73 10.11
N LYS A 54 -4.26 -4.26 11.33
CA LYS A 54 -5.11 -3.28 12.02
C LYS A 54 -4.34 -2.01 12.26
N VAL A 55 -4.94 -0.87 11.93
CA VAL A 55 -4.36 0.44 12.16
C VAL A 55 -5.12 1.10 13.31
N ALA A 56 -4.43 1.51 14.38
CA ALA A 56 -5.10 2.23 15.47
C ALA A 56 -5.02 3.75 15.28
N THR A 57 -3.86 4.24 14.84
CA THR A 57 -3.60 5.65 14.62
C THR A 57 -2.43 5.82 13.67
N CYS A 58 -2.38 6.98 13.03
CA CYS A 58 -1.26 7.43 12.23
C CYS A 58 -0.97 8.89 12.59
N GLU A 59 0.30 9.22 12.78
CA GLU A 59 0.78 10.55 13.17
C GLU A 59 1.94 10.99 12.29
N LYS A 60 2.08 12.30 12.16
CA LYS A 60 3.17 13.00 11.48
C LYS A 60 3.63 14.12 12.39
N THR A 61 4.94 14.36 12.43
CA THR A 61 5.54 15.48 13.15
C THR A 61 5.08 16.81 12.57
N LEU A 62 5.07 17.86 13.39
CA LEU A 62 4.71 19.21 12.92
C LEU A 62 5.62 19.66 11.78
N PRO A 63 5.14 20.46 10.81
CA PRO A 63 5.93 20.83 9.63
C PRO A 63 7.19 21.65 9.94
N TRP A 64 7.18 22.40 11.05
CA TRP A 64 8.29 23.25 11.51
C TRP A 64 9.19 22.56 12.54
N GLU A 65 8.88 21.33 12.94
CA GLU A 65 9.67 20.57 13.91
C GLU A 65 10.69 19.67 13.17
N ARG A 66 11.88 19.49 13.74
CA ARG A 66 12.94 18.66 13.16
C ARG A 66 13.42 17.66 14.21
N PRO A 67 13.65 16.38 13.85
CA PRO A 67 13.47 15.77 12.53
C PRO A 67 11.99 15.54 12.15
N GLN A 68 11.71 15.53 10.85
CA GLN A 68 10.40 15.11 10.35
C GLN A 68 10.26 13.60 10.54
N GLU A 69 9.16 13.16 11.13
CA GLU A 69 8.84 11.75 11.34
C GLU A 69 7.38 11.48 10.95
N GLU A 70 7.13 10.29 10.41
CA GLU A 70 5.80 9.80 10.08
C GLU A 70 5.69 8.37 10.63
N GLY A 71 4.65 8.09 11.41
CA GLY A 71 4.51 6.78 12.03
C GLY A 71 3.07 6.36 12.21
N ALA A 72 2.86 5.06 12.37
CA ALA A 72 1.54 4.49 12.62
C ALA A 72 1.62 3.39 13.68
N PHE A 73 0.60 3.33 14.54
CA PHE A 73 0.43 2.21 15.45
C PHE A 73 -0.32 1.10 14.72
N VAL A 74 0.36 -0.01 14.49
CA VAL A 74 -0.13 -1.13 13.70
C VAL A 74 -0.10 -2.41 14.52
N GLN A 75 -1.14 -3.22 14.36
CA GLN A 75 -1.17 -4.59 14.86
C GLN A 75 -1.26 -5.54 13.67
N VAL A 76 -0.39 -6.53 13.65
CA VAL A 76 -0.30 -7.51 12.58
C VAL A 76 -0.63 -8.88 13.14
N PHE A 77 -1.54 -9.56 12.47
CA PHE A 77 -1.94 -10.92 12.77
C PHE A 77 -1.69 -11.79 11.54
N VAL A 78 -1.17 -12.98 11.75
CA VAL A 78 -0.92 -13.95 10.68
C VAL A 78 -1.62 -15.26 11.01
N GLU A 79 -2.19 -15.89 9.99
CA GLU A 79 -2.72 -17.24 10.04
C GLU A 79 -1.64 -18.23 9.60
N ASP A 80 -1.04 -18.91 10.57
CA ASP A 80 -0.02 -19.92 10.35
C ASP A 80 -0.25 -21.15 11.22
N ARG A 81 0.65 -22.13 11.10
CA ARG A 81 0.67 -23.31 11.97
C ARG A 81 1.92 -23.20 12.83
N SER A 82 1.77 -23.26 14.15
CA SER A 82 2.92 -23.27 15.07
C SER A 82 3.74 -24.56 14.93
N SER A 83 3.10 -25.68 14.62
CA SER A 83 3.76 -26.96 14.34
C SER A 83 3.07 -27.73 13.20
N SER A 84 3.78 -28.66 12.57
CA SER A 84 3.26 -29.47 11.44
C SER A 84 2.01 -30.28 11.77
N LYS A 85 1.71 -30.49 13.06
CA LYS A 85 0.58 -31.27 13.57
C LYS A 85 -0.62 -30.40 13.98
N GLU A 86 -0.43 -29.08 14.05
CA GLU A 86 -1.46 -28.15 14.48
C GLU A 86 -2.29 -27.61 13.32
N LYS A 87 -3.50 -27.16 13.65
CA LYS A 87 -4.38 -26.49 12.70
C LYS A 87 -3.89 -25.06 12.47
N LEU A 88 -4.32 -24.46 11.35
CA LEU A 88 -4.10 -23.04 11.12
C LEU A 88 -4.82 -22.24 12.20
N ALA A 89 -4.11 -21.29 12.82
CA ALA A 89 -4.65 -20.40 13.83
C ALA A 89 -4.10 -18.98 13.63
N TRP A 90 -4.85 -18.00 14.12
CA TRP A 90 -4.46 -16.59 14.05
C TRP A 90 -3.58 -16.23 15.24
N HIS A 91 -2.39 -15.72 14.93
CA HIS A 91 -1.42 -15.26 15.92
C HIS A 91 -1.13 -13.78 15.71
N LYS A 92 -1.05 -13.02 16.81
CA LYS A 92 -0.60 -11.62 16.76
C LYS A 92 0.93 -11.62 16.70
N VAL A 93 1.48 -11.29 15.53
CA VAL A 93 2.93 -11.31 15.30
C VAL A 93 3.59 -9.97 15.63
N PHE A 94 2.84 -8.87 15.58
CA PHE A 94 3.36 -7.54 15.90
C PHE A 94 2.26 -6.64 16.48
N SER A 95 2.66 -5.73 17.38
CA SER A 95 1.80 -4.67 17.92
C SER A 95 2.68 -3.54 18.42
N GLY A 96 2.74 -2.44 17.68
CA GLY A 96 3.60 -1.33 18.04
C GLY A 96 3.56 -0.19 17.03
N TRP A 97 4.41 0.80 17.27
CA TRP A 97 4.63 1.90 16.34
C TRP A 97 5.59 1.47 15.24
N LEU A 98 5.26 1.82 14.01
CA LEU A 98 6.14 1.72 12.85
C LEU A 98 6.46 3.13 12.38
N PHE A 99 7.71 3.36 11.97
CA PHE A 99 8.23 4.68 11.58
C PHE A 99 8.74 4.62 10.15
N LYS A 100 8.29 5.57 9.32
CA LYS A 100 8.68 5.67 7.92
C LYS A 100 10.15 6.07 7.77
N ASN A 101 10.60 7.05 8.53
CA ASN A 101 11.95 7.60 8.36
C ASN A 101 12.99 6.82 9.19
N SER A 102 12.51 6.07 10.19
CA SER A 102 13.33 5.32 11.14
C SER A 102 12.86 3.85 11.28
N PRO A 103 12.81 3.05 10.20
CA PRO A 103 12.27 1.70 10.24
C PRO A 103 13.04 0.76 11.18
N GLY A 104 14.33 1.01 11.40
CA GLY A 104 15.15 0.23 12.33
C GLY A 104 14.78 0.36 13.81
N LEU A 105 13.92 1.34 14.18
CA LEU A 105 13.46 1.48 15.57
C LEU A 105 12.47 0.38 15.96
N ASN A 106 11.60 -0.02 15.04
CA ASN A 106 10.58 -1.04 15.24
C ASN A 106 10.24 -1.69 13.90
N VAL A 107 10.46 -3.01 13.80
CA VAL A 107 10.26 -3.79 12.57
C VAL A 107 9.25 -4.91 12.82
N VAL A 108 8.48 -5.26 11.80
CA VAL A 108 7.61 -6.44 11.82
C VAL A 108 8.44 -7.69 11.52
N GLU A 109 8.81 -8.41 12.57
CA GLU A 109 9.58 -9.65 12.44
C GLU A 109 8.67 -10.84 12.12
N HIS A 110 8.52 -11.13 10.83
CA HIS A 110 7.83 -12.34 10.36
C HIS A 110 8.55 -12.96 9.14
N PRO A 111 8.65 -14.31 9.04
CA PRO A 111 9.36 -14.99 7.95
C PRO A 111 8.73 -14.81 6.57
N VAL A 112 7.40 -14.61 6.51
CA VAL A 112 6.66 -14.52 5.24
C VAL A 112 6.24 -13.10 4.89
N TYR A 113 5.99 -12.26 5.89
CA TYR A 113 5.38 -10.96 5.68
C TYR A 113 6.27 -9.86 6.25
N ASP A 114 6.32 -8.72 5.57
CA ASP A 114 6.88 -7.48 6.10
C ASP A 114 5.82 -6.39 5.96
N VAL A 115 5.71 -5.51 6.95
CA VAL A 115 4.74 -4.40 6.95
C VAL A 115 5.45 -3.15 7.44
N TRP A 116 5.38 -2.08 6.66
CA TRP A 116 6.00 -0.80 6.98
C TRP A 116 5.09 0.38 6.63
N VAL A 117 5.38 1.54 7.20
CA VAL A 117 4.64 2.78 6.90
C VAL A 117 5.25 3.45 5.67
N LYS A 118 4.42 3.77 4.68
CA LYS A 118 4.83 4.55 3.50
C LYS A 118 4.50 6.04 3.67
N SER A 119 3.33 6.35 4.22
CA SER A 119 2.95 7.74 4.46
C SER A 119 1.78 7.87 5.43
N CYS A 120 1.75 9.02 6.11
CA CYS A 120 0.60 9.48 6.88
C CYS A 120 0.03 10.77 6.26
N ALA A 121 -1.15 10.69 5.65
CA ALA A 121 -1.86 11.84 5.15
C ALA A 121 -2.57 12.55 6.31
N MET A 122 -1.97 13.65 6.76
CA MET A 122 -2.55 14.59 7.71
C MET A 122 -2.09 16.01 7.44
N SER A 123 -2.97 16.97 7.70
CA SER A 123 -2.73 18.40 7.62
C SER A 123 -2.76 19.04 9.01
N PHE A 124 -2.25 20.26 9.07
CA PHE A 124 -2.08 21.14 10.21
C PHE A 124 -2.56 22.53 9.79
N PRO A 125 -3.23 23.27 10.69
CA PRO A 125 -3.68 24.63 10.40
C PRO A 125 -2.48 25.53 10.07
N GLY A 126 -2.60 26.35 9.02
CA GLY A 126 -1.55 27.28 8.57
C GLY A 126 -0.69 26.79 7.40
N GLN A 127 -0.87 25.54 6.93
CA GLN A 127 -0.17 25.02 5.75
C GLN A 127 -0.88 25.36 4.41
N ASP A 128 -2.15 25.77 4.47
CA ASP A 128 -2.96 26.11 3.29
C ASP A 128 -2.53 27.43 2.59
N ALA A 129 -1.53 28.12 3.13
CA ALA A 129 -0.95 29.33 2.55
C ALA A 129 0.29 29.06 1.67
N SER A 130 0.71 27.81 1.49
CA SER A 130 1.86 27.48 0.62
C SER A 130 1.40 26.99 -0.76
N PRO A 131 1.83 27.62 -1.87
CA PRO A 131 1.39 27.29 -3.23
C PRO A 131 1.75 25.86 -3.67
N ALA A 132 2.56 25.13 -2.90
CA ALA A 132 2.89 23.73 -3.15
C ALA A 132 1.72 22.76 -2.91
N SER A 133 0.78 23.07 -2.00
CA SER A 133 -0.36 22.18 -1.71
C SER A 133 -1.43 22.22 -2.80
N ALA A 134 -1.56 23.33 -3.53
CA ALA A 134 -2.46 23.46 -4.67
C ALA A 134 -1.99 22.63 -5.88
N ALA A 135 -0.67 22.42 -6.04
CA ALA A 135 -0.11 21.64 -7.14
C ALA A 135 -0.36 20.12 -7.00
N SER A 136 -0.48 19.61 -5.77
CA SER A 136 -0.83 18.20 -5.52
C SER A 136 -2.32 17.91 -5.71
N ALA A 137 -3.20 18.89 -5.52
CA ALA A 137 -4.64 18.74 -5.77
C ALA A 137 -5.01 18.86 -7.27
N SER A 138 -4.16 19.49 -8.10
CA SER A 138 -4.44 19.69 -9.54
C SER A 138 -3.87 18.62 -10.49
N SER A 139 -3.07 17.66 -10.01
CA SER A 139 -2.53 16.59 -10.87
C SER A 139 -3.43 15.35 -11.02
N ALA A 140 -4.60 15.31 -10.36
CA ALA A 140 -5.53 14.18 -10.42
C ALA A 140 -6.65 14.30 -11.47
N ALA A 141 -6.61 15.31 -12.36
CA ALA A 141 -7.61 15.46 -13.42
C ALA A 141 -6.95 15.65 -14.80
N LYS A 142 -6.68 14.53 -15.47
CA LYS A 142 -6.63 14.52 -16.95
C LYS A 142 -7.14 13.17 -17.48
N PRO A 143 -8.39 13.07 -17.94
CA PRO A 143 -8.76 12.02 -18.88
C PRO A 143 -8.23 12.46 -20.24
N SER A 144 -7.39 11.63 -20.85
CA SER A 144 -7.04 11.81 -22.26
C SER A 144 -7.20 10.46 -22.96
N GLY A 145 -8.47 10.08 -23.13
CA GLY A 145 -8.84 9.30 -24.30
C GLY A 145 -8.77 10.24 -25.52
N SER A 146 -8.00 9.86 -26.53
CA SER A 146 -8.21 10.36 -27.88
C SER A 146 -8.21 9.15 -28.80
N GLU A 147 -9.41 8.64 -28.97
CA GLU A 147 -9.82 7.78 -30.06
C GLU A 147 -9.72 8.60 -31.37
N SER A 148 -9.01 8.08 -32.36
CA SER A 148 -8.97 8.62 -33.72
C SER A 148 -9.64 7.59 -34.64
N THR A 149 -10.61 8.01 -35.44
CA THR A 149 -11.35 7.22 -36.46
C THR A 149 -11.93 8.22 -37.47
N PRO A 150 -12.26 7.90 -38.76
CA PRO A 150 -11.93 6.77 -39.67
C PRO A 150 -11.44 7.19 -41.09
N ALA A 151 -11.14 6.20 -41.97
CA ALA A 151 -11.78 5.94 -43.29
C ALA A 151 -10.80 5.41 -44.38
N PRO A 152 -11.27 4.77 -45.49
CA PRO A 152 -12.25 3.69 -45.64
C PRO A 152 -11.68 2.45 -46.39
N SER A 153 -12.44 1.35 -46.39
CA SER A 153 -12.21 0.13 -47.19
C SER A 153 -12.87 0.25 -48.59
N PRO A 154 -12.50 -0.57 -49.60
CA PRO A 154 -13.21 -1.84 -49.76
C PRO A 154 -12.40 -3.05 -50.30
N ALA A 155 -12.62 -4.22 -49.66
CA ALA A 155 -13.03 -5.57 -50.16
C ALA A 155 -12.43 -6.21 -51.46
N PRO A 156 -12.56 -7.55 -51.69
CA PRO A 156 -12.68 -8.72 -50.78
C PRO A 156 -11.79 -9.96 -51.15
N SER A 157 -11.64 -10.89 -50.17
CA SER A 157 -11.56 -12.39 -50.17
C SER A 157 -11.23 -13.24 -51.44
N PRO A 158 -10.78 -14.53 -51.34
CA PRO A 158 -11.00 -15.50 -50.25
C PRO A 158 -9.82 -16.44 -49.85
N ALA A 159 -10.02 -17.22 -48.78
CA ALA A 159 -9.22 -18.38 -48.34
C ALA A 159 -9.68 -19.69 -49.05
N PRO A 160 -9.30 -20.92 -48.64
CA PRO A 160 -8.14 -21.45 -47.87
C PRO A 160 -7.46 -22.64 -48.61
N VAL A 161 -6.52 -23.38 -47.97
CA VAL A 161 -6.32 -24.87 -47.91
C VAL A 161 -4.82 -25.23 -47.64
N PRO A 162 -4.43 -26.49 -47.29
CA PRO A 162 -3.96 -26.84 -45.94
C PRO A 162 -2.52 -27.40 -45.92
N ALA A 163 -2.04 -27.77 -44.74
CA ALA A 163 -0.75 -28.44 -44.50
C ALA A 163 -0.63 -29.81 -45.21
N PRO A 164 0.60 -30.27 -45.45
CA PRO A 164 0.98 -31.59 -44.95
C PRO A 164 2.38 -31.64 -44.29
N SER A 165 2.48 -32.40 -43.19
CA SER A 165 3.71 -33.06 -42.73
C SER A 165 4.00 -34.32 -43.58
N PRO A 166 4.96 -35.18 -43.24
CA PRO A 166 6.40 -35.01 -42.97
C PRO A 166 7.23 -35.79 -44.02
N SER A 167 8.56 -35.64 -44.07
CA SER A 167 9.40 -36.75 -44.53
C SER A 167 10.85 -36.66 -44.06
N ALA A 168 11.35 -37.83 -43.68
CA ALA A 168 12.64 -38.13 -43.12
C ALA A 168 13.74 -38.27 -44.18
N SER A 169 15.00 -38.22 -43.73
CA SER A 169 16.09 -39.18 -44.01
C SER A 169 17.43 -38.53 -43.62
N ALA A 170 18.12 -39.09 -42.63
CA ALA A 170 19.21 -40.08 -42.76
C ALA A 170 20.56 -39.36 -42.90
N SER A 171 21.39 -39.39 -41.85
CA SER A 171 22.48 -40.36 -41.67
C SER A 171 23.79 -39.78 -42.22
N ASP A 172 24.75 -39.52 -41.34
CA ASP A 172 26.06 -40.19 -41.47
C ASP A 172 26.82 -40.18 -40.13
N SER A 173 27.21 -41.37 -39.72
CA SER A 173 28.15 -41.69 -38.67
C SER A 173 29.56 -41.56 -39.24
N SER A 174 30.53 -40.97 -38.52
CA SER A 174 31.89 -41.54 -38.40
C SER A 174 32.80 -40.73 -37.47
N ALA A 175 33.31 -41.46 -36.46
CA ALA A 175 34.67 -41.47 -35.94
C ALA A 175 35.60 -40.27 -36.22
N ASN A 176 36.08 -39.64 -35.13
CA ASN A 176 37.47 -39.80 -34.69
C ASN A 176 37.59 -39.44 -33.20
#